data_AF-A0A7J4KID1-F1
#
_entry.id   AF-A0A7J4KID1-F1
#
_cell.length_a   1.000
_cell.length_b   1.000
_cell.length_c   1.000
_cell.angle_alpha   90.00
_cell.angle_beta   90.00
_cell.angle_gamma   90.00
#
_symmetry.space_group_name_H-M   'P 1'
#
loop_
_entity.id
_entity.type
_entity.pdbx_description
1 polymer ?
#
loop_
_entity_poly.entity_id
_entity_poly.type
_entity_poly.pdbx_seq_one_letter_code
_entity_poly.pdbx_strand_id
1 'polypeptide(L)'
;MPMGRVTQVVDCREAMGMGKGGGIAQRGTISECRYPDVIVVGMSPGRRHVTKPVCDITSALRQQGIEYSISTLVLNAGSGVPPDAGNIGGAVLGAYFGLTDREIAQIEKHRIAILHHGNVRSHVVHKVRYILERCDVEAVVVSQAPVDFEDFAKEGVKTALVMPPSNRVKTRGTVMAIVSGVTRGQTPTREKMAEVIHAVMKLIKTKER
;
A
#
# COMPACT_ATOMS: atom_id res chain seq x y z
N MET A 1 5.32 -14.58 25.78
CA MET A 1 5.33 -13.10 25.76
C MET A 1 4.67 -12.62 27.04
N PRO A 2 5.25 -11.71 27.83
CA PRO A 2 4.59 -11.23 29.04
C PRO A 2 3.33 -10.44 28.62
N MET A 3 2.19 -10.75 29.24
CA MET A 3 0.93 -10.03 29.03
C MET A 3 1.02 -8.63 29.65
N GLY A 4 1.51 -7.66 28.88
CA GLY A 4 1.44 -6.24 29.20
C GLY A 4 0.36 -5.55 28.38
N ARG A 5 -0.37 -4.59 28.97
CA ARG A 5 -1.21 -3.67 28.19
C ARG A 5 -0.29 -2.62 27.58
N VAL A 6 -0.27 -2.53 26.25
CA VAL A 6 0.48 -1.50 25.53
C VAL A 6 -0.51 -0.57 24.85
N THR A 7 -0.38 0.73 25.12
CA THR A 7 -1.22 1.75 24.48
C THR A 7 -0.82 1.92 23.02
N GLN A 8 -1.78 1.77 22.11
CA GLN A 8 -1.63 2.14 20.70
C GLN A 8 -2.58 3.30 20.39
N VAL A 9 -2.06 4.31 19.71
CA VAL A 9 -2.89 5.42 19.20
C VAL A 9 -3.37 5.04 17.81
N VAL A 10 -4.66 4.74 17.69
CA VAL A 10 -5.32 4.53 16.40
C VAL A 10 -6.18 5.76 16.13
N ASP A 11 -5.66 6.72 15.36
CA ASP A 11 -6.44 7.88 14.91
C ASP A 11 -7.23 7.52 13.64
N CYS A 12 -8.25 6.67 13.82
CA CYS A 12 -9.23 6.39 12.78
C CYS A 12 -10.29 7.49 12.78
N ARG A 13 -10.17 8.45 11.87
CA ARG A 13 -11.21 9.46 11.63
C ARG A 13 -12.50 8.79 11.16
N GLU A 14 -13.57 9.02 11.89
CA GLU A 14 -14.93 8.61 11.53
C GLU A 14 -15.35 9.31 10.22
N ALA A 15 -16.01 8.57 9.33
CA ALA A 15 -16.38 9.08 8.02
C ALA A 15 -17.69 9.87 8.03
N MET A 16 -17.83 10.80 7.08
CA MET A 16 -19.16 11.17 6.59
C MET A 16 -19.70 10.00 5.75
N GLY A 17 -20.87 9.45 6.10
CA GLY A 17 -21.41 8.23 5.52
C GLY A 17 -21.47 8.22 3.98
N MET A 18 -20.52 7.55 3.33
CA MET A 18 -20.48 7.40 1.86
C MET A 18 -21.08 6.06 1.36
N GLY A 19 -22.02 5.46 2.10
CA GLY A 19 -22.64 4.17 1.76
C GLY A 19 -21.88 2.94 2.28
N LYS A 20 -22.19 1.73 1.77
CA LYS A 20 -21.63 0.45 2.26
C LYS A 20 -20.09 0.49 2.27
N GLY A 21 -19.50 0.51 3.47
CA GLY A 21 -18.05 0.53 3.69
C GLY A 21 -17.39 1.92 3.72
N GLY A 22 -18.14 2.99 3.47
CA GLY A 22 -17.65 4.38 3.52
C GLY A 22 -17.23 4.88 4.91
N GLY A 23 -17.47 4.09 5.97
CA GLY A 23 -17.14 4.37 7.37
C GLY A 23 -15.69 4.09 7.80
N ILE A 24 -14.88 3.50 6.92
CA ILE A 24 -13.66 2.80 7.33
C ILE A 24 -12.45 3.53 6.73
N ALA A 25 -11.87 4.47 7.50
CA ALA A 25 -10.72 5.32 7.18
C ALA A 25 -10.92 6.36 6.06
N GLN A 26 -10.56 7.62 6.36
CA GLN A 26 -10.70 8.79 5.49
C GLN A 26 -9.37 9.18 4.84
N ARG A 27 -9.41 10.14 3.90
CA ARG A 27 -8.19 10.76 3.35
C ARG A 27 -7.33 11.33 4.49
N GLY A 28 -6.04 11.01 4.47
CA GLY A 28 -5.10 11.45 5.49
C GLY A 28 -5.21 10.70 6.83
N THR A 29 -5.97 9.61 6.92
CA THR A 29 -6.00 8.76 8.12
C THR A 29 -4.64 8.12 8.34
N ILE A 30 -4.13 8.21 9.58
CA ILE A 30 -2.88 7.57 10.00
C ILE A 30 -3.17 6.82 11.31
N SER A 31 -2.87 5.52 11.31
CA SER A 31 -2.81 4.70 12.51
C SER A 31 -1.35 4.32 12.72
N GLU A 32 -0.65 5.00 13.63
CA GLU A 32 0.78 4.76 13.85
C GLU A 32 1.01 3.59 14.82
N CYS A 33 2.11 2.87 14.60
CA CYS A 33 2.60 1.86 15.52
C CYS A 33 3.82 2.36 16.31
N ARG A 34 4.23 1.60 17.32
CA ARG A 34 5.36 1.96 18.19
C ARG A 34 6.71 1.66 17.54
N TYR A 35 6.80 0.56 16.79
CA TYR A 35 8.04 0.08 16.19
C TYR A 35 7.84 -0.06 14.66
N PRO A 36 8.14 0.96 13.85
CA PRO A 36 7.71 1.01 12.45
C PRO A 36 8.41 -0.04 11.57
N ASP A 37 7.87 -1.26 11.48
CA ASP A 37 8.33 -2.28 10.52
C ASP A 37 7.49 -2.27 9.24
N VAL A 38 6.16 -2.27 9.37
CA VAL A 38 5.23 -2.43 8.25
C VAL A 38 4.26 -1.26 8.20
N ILE A 39 3.99 -0.73 7.01
CA ILE A 39 2.93 0.25 6.77
C ILE A 39 1.99 -0.22 5.67
N VAL A 40 0.69 -0.24 5.94
CA VAL A 40 -0.33 -0.48 4.92
C VAL A 40 -0.76 0.85 4.32
N VAL A 41 -0.45 1.08 3.05
CA VAL A 41 -0.79 2.29 2.31
C VAL A 41 -2.05 2.06 1.48
N GLY A 42 -3.15 2.69 1.91
CA GLY A 42 -4.40 2.76 1.18
C GLY A 42 -4.48 4.03 0.32
N MET A 43 -5.14 3.94 -0.83
CA MET A 43 -5.44 5.16 -1.58
C MET A 43 -6.65 5.89 -0.99
N SER A 44 -6.79 7.17 -1.33
CA SER A 44 -7.93 7.99 -0.92
C SER A 44 -9.27 7.34 -1.25
N PRO A 45 -10.19 7.27 -0.27
CA PRO A 45 -11.52 6.76 -0.50
C PRO A 45 -12.32 7.69 -1.41
N GLY A 46 -13.35 7.10 -2.01
CA GLY A 46 -14.36 7.77 -2.83
C GLY A 46 -15.46 6.77 -3.18
N ARG A 47 -16.45 7.19 -3.97
CA ARG A 47 -17.59 6.31 -4.35
C ARG A 47 -17.20 4.93 -4.87
N ARG A 48 -16.04 4.83 -5.53
CA ARG A 48 -15.50 3.58 -6.12
C ARG A 48 -14.25 3.05 -5.42
N HIS A 49 -13.82 3.69 -4.32
CA HIS A 49 -12.66 3.28 -3.55
C HIS A 49 -13.04 3.20 -2.08
N VAL A 50 -13.21 1.98 -1.60
CA VAL A 50 -13.48 1.68 -0.20
C VAL A 50 -12.29 0.90 0.36
N THR A 51 -11.74 1.41 1.46
CA THR A 51 -10.51 0.99 2.14
C THR A 51 -10.66 -0.27 3.00
N LYS A 52 -11.74 -1.04 2.82
CA LYS A 52 -12.03 -2.26 3.59
C LYS A 52 -10.85 -3.28 3.61
N PRO A 53 -10.22 -3.63 2.47
CA PRO A 53 -9.04 -4.52 2.49
C PRO A 53 -7.88 -4.00 3.33
N VAL A 54 -7.65 -2.68 3.35
CA VAL A 54 -6.54 -2.06 4.10
C VAL A 54 -6.70 -2.33 5.60
N CYS A 55 -7.92 -2.18 6.12
CA CYS A 55 -8.22 -2.45 7.52
C CYS A 55 -8.19 -3.94 7.86
N ASP A 56 -8.67 -4.81 6.95
CA ASP A 56 -8.64 -6.26 7.16
C ASP A 56 -7.20 -6.81 7.13
N ILE A 57 -6.37 -6.35 6.20
CA ILE A 57 -4.94 -6.70 6.13
C ILE A 57 -4.23 -6.26 7.41
N THR A 58 -4.47 -5.01 7.85
CA THR A 58 -3.89 -4.49 9.08
C THR A 58 -4.29 -5.36 10.28
N SER A 59 -5.58 -5.66 10.42
CA SER A 59 -6.11 -6.46 11.53
C SER A 59 -5.56 -7.88 11.51
N ALA A 60 -5.49 -8.51 10.34
CA ALA A 60 -4.96 -9.86 10.19
C ALA A 60 -3.47 -9.93 10.54
N LEU A 61 -2.67 -8.95 10.09
CA LEU A 61 -1.25 -8.88 10.44
C LEU A 61 -1.01 -8.63 11.93
N ARG A 62 -1.85 -7.83 12.61
CA ARG A 62 -1.80 -7.69 14.08
C ARG A 62 -2.01 -9.04 14.77
N GLN A 63 -2.95 -9.85 14.29
CA GLN A 63 -3.19 -11.21 14.81
C GLN A 63 -2.02 -12.18 14.56
N GLN A 64 -1.11 -11.88 13.63
CA GLN A 64 0.11 -12.68 13.39
C GLN A 64 1.29 -12.28 14.30
N GLY A 65 1.06 -11.42 15.29
CA GLY A 65 2.07 -11.07 16.30
C GLY A 65 2.95 -9.87 15.94
N ILE A 66 2.65 -9.13 14.86
CA ILE A 66 3.31 -7.86 14.54
C ILE A 66 2.47 -6.64 14.95
N GLU A 67 1.68 -6.78 16.02
CA GLU A 67 0.68 -5.78 16.42
C GLU A 67 1.26 -4.40 16.70
N TYR A 68 2.46 -4.35 17.28
CA TYR A 68 3.16 -3.11 17.63
C TYR A 68 4.02 -2.57 16.51
N SER A 69 4.06 -3.26 15.38
CA SER A 69 4.95 -2.92 14.27
C SER A 69 4.24 -2.66 12.93
N ILE A 70 2.91 -2.49 12.96
CA ILE A 70 2.12 -2.20 11.77
C ILE A 70 1.34 -0.89 11.86
N SER A 71 1.66 0.02 10.96
CA SER A 71 0.93 1.28 10.74
C SER A 71 -0.03 1.16 9.55
N THR A 72 -0.99 2.07 9.50
CA THR A 72 -1.87 2.26 8.33
C THR A 72 -1.83 3.72 7.92
N LEU A 73 -1.72 3.98 6.62
CA LEU A 73 -1.80 5.31 6.03
C LEU A 73 -2.78 5.31 4.87
N VAL A 74 -3.79 6.17 4.92
CA VAL A 74 -4.66 6.45 3.78
C VAL A 74 -4.25 7.78 3.18
N LEU A 75 -3.79 7.76 1.93
CA LEU A 75 -3.25 8.93 1.26
C LEU A 75 -4.30 10.06 1.14
N ASN A 76 -3.85 11.31 1.25
CA ASN A 76 -4.64 12.50 0.99
C ASN A 76 -4.98 12.64 -0.50
N ALA A 77 -4.00 12.40 -1.37
CA ALA A 77 -4.11 12.49 -2.83
C ALA A 77 -3.87 11.14 -3.52
N GLY A 78 -4.51 10.07 -3.04
CA GLY A 78 -4.43 8.72 -3.59
C GLY A 78 -5.36 8.43 -4.78
N SER A 79 -6.26 9.35 -5.14
CA SER A 79 -7.11 9.22 -6.34
C SER A 79 -6.33 9.53 -7.63
N GLY A 80 -6.96 9.36 -8.80
CA GLY A 80 -6.35 9.78 -10.07
C GLY A 80 -5.17 8.91 -10.53
N VAL A 81 -4.29 9.51 -11.34
CA VAL A 81 -3.00 8.96 -11.81
C VAL A 81 -1.90 10.02 -11.58
N PRO A 82 -0.63 9.62 -11.50
CA PRO A 82 0.47 10.58 -11.38
C PRO A 82 0.51 11.56 -12.57
N PRO A 83 0.93 12.83 -12.36
CA PRO A 83 0.93 13.86 -13.41
C PRO A 83 1.90 13.58 -14.56
N ASP A 84 2.95 12.81 -14.29
CA ASP A 84 3.99 12.41 -15.25
C ASP A 84 3.69 11.06 -15.92
N ALA A 85 2.61 10.40 -15.52
CA ALA A 85 2.08 9.25 -16.20
C ALA A 85 1.24 9.81 -17.37
N GLY A 86 1.72 9.65 -18.61
CA GLY A 86 1.20 10.30 -19.84
C GLY A 86 -0.29 10.01 -20.15
N ASN A 87 -0.72 10.06 -21.42
CA ASN A 87 -2.12 9.83 -21.82
C ASN A 87 -2.65 8.42 -21.43
N ILE A 88 -3.00 8.25 -20.17
CA ILE A 88 -3.56 7.02 -19.60
C ILE A 88 -5.06 7.21 -19.54
N GLY A 89 -5.79 6.31 -20.21
CA GLY A 89 -7.25 6.31 -20.21
C GLY A 89 -7.79 6.25 -18.79
N GLY A 90 -8.71 7.16 -18.45
CA GLY A 90 -9.31 7.25 -17.11
C GLY A 90 -8.68 8.29 -16.18
N ALA A 91 -7.77 9.14 -16.68
CA ALA A 91 -7.43 10.40 -16.02
C ALA A 91 -8.71 11.22 -15.82
N VAL A 92 -9.20 11.29 -14.59
CA VAL A 92 -10.32 12.16 -14.23
C VAL A 92 -9.77 13.58 -14.23
N LEU A 93 -10.29 14.42 -15.13
CA LEU A 93 -10.03 15.87 -15.15
C LEU A 93 -10.08 16.42 -13.72
N GLY A 94 -8.94 16.91 -13.22
CA GLY A 94 -8.83 17.57 -11.92
C GLY A 94 -8.49 16.71 -10.70
N ALA A 95 -8.22 15.40 -10.83
CA ALA A 95 -7.74 14.57 -9.73
C ALA A 95 -6.38 13.94 -10.03
N TYR A 96 -5.31 14.50 -9.45
CA TYR A 96 -3.95 13.98 -9.56
C TYR A 96 -3.59 13.09 -8.39
N PHE A 97 -2.87 12.01 -8.67
CA PHE A 97 -2.20 11.23 -7.65
C PHE A 97 -0.97 11.98 -7.14
N GLY A 98 -0.77 12.01 -5.84
CA GLY A 98 0.38 12.66 -5.23
C GLY A 98 0.65 12.17 -3.82
N LEU A 99 1.85 12.51 -3.33
CA LEU A 99 2.27 12.32 -1.95
C LEU A 99 2.72 13.66 -1.39
N THR A 100 2.37 13.91 -0.14
CA THR A 100 2.92 15.01 0.66
C THR A 100 4.26 14.59 1.28
N ASP A 101 5.13 15.56 1.63
CA ASP A 101 6.40 15.27 2.32
C ASP A 101 6.18 14.51 3.63
N ARG A 102 5.08 14.83 4.33
CA ARG A 102 4.67 14.10 5.54
C ARG A 102 4.37 12.63 5.23
N GLU A 103 3.65 12.34 4.15
CA GLU A 103 3.35 10.95 3.76
C GLU A 103 4.60 10.20 3.32
N ILE A 104 5.51 10.85 2.59
CA ILE A 104 6.81 10.28 2.20
C ILE A 104 7.61 9.89 3.44
N ALA A 105 7.80 10.84 4.36
CA ALA A 105 8.52 10.61 5.61
C ALA A 105 7.86 9.51 6.45
N GLN A 106 6.53 9.39 6.45
CA GLN A 106 5.85 8.32 7.17
C GLN A 106 6.07 6.95 6.52
N ILE A 107 6.05 6.86 5.19
CA ILE A 107 6.31 5.60 4.49
C ILE A 107 7.77 5.16 4.70
N GLU A 108 8.74 6.06 4.56
CA GLU A 108 10.17 5.76 4.68
C GLU A 108 10.61 5.38 6.10
N LYS A 109 9.85 5.76 7.14
CA LYS A 109 10.11 5.27 8.51
C LYS A 109 9.95 3.76 8.65
N HIS A 110 9.19 3.13 7.76
CA HIS A 110 8.89 1.70 7.82
C HIS A 110 9.80 0.93 6.89
N ARG A 111 10.10 -0.31 7.26
CA ARG A 111 10.91 -1.21 6.43
C ARG A 111 10.13 -1.73 5.22
N ILE A 112 8.87 -2.09 5.42
CA ILE A 112 8.01 -2.73 4.42
C ILE A 112 6.75 -1.89 4.21
N ALA A 113 6.44 -1.55 2.96
CA ALA A 113 5.20 -0.90 2.58
C ALA A 113 4.28 -1.88 1.83
N ILE A 114 3.07 -2.08 2.33
CA ILE A 114 2.02 -2.80 1.63
C ILE A 114 1.22 -1.77 0.82
N LEU A 115 1.36 -1.79 -0.50
CA LEU A 115 0.76 -0.80 -1.39
C LEU A 115 -0.54 -1.36 -1.98
N HIS A 116 -1.70 -0.93 -1.47
CA HIS A 116 -2.99 -1.44 -1.89
C HIS A 116 -3.61 -0.61 -3.03
N HIS A 117 -3.89 -1.26 -4.17
CA HIS A 117 -4.38 -0.63 -5.39
C HIS A 117 -5.63 -1.28 -5.99
N GLY A 118 -6.26 -0.57 -6.93
CA GLY A 118 -7.50 -0.99 -7.59
C GLY A 118 -7.32 -1.87 -8.82
N ASN A 119 -8.31 -1.81 -9.72
CA ASN A 119 -8.47 -2.73 -10.86
C ASN A 119 -7.96 -2.20 -12.22
N VAL A 120 -7.20 -1.11 -12.25
CA VAL A 120 -6.68 -0.56 -13.50
C VAL A 120 -5.19 -0.77 -13.54
N ARG A 121 -4.71 -1.71 -14.35
CA ARG A 121 -3.32 -2.18 -14.40
C ARG A 121 -2.33 -1.02 -14.53
N SER A 122 -2.51 -0.14 -15.51
CA SER A 122 -1.67 1.05 -15.70
C SER A 122 -1.65 1.96 -14.46
N HIS A 123 -2.80 2.15 -13.80
CA HIS A 123 -2.85 2.95 -12.57
C HIS A 123 -2.07 2.30 -11.43
N VAL A 124 -2.12 0.97 -11.29
CA VAL A 124 -1.31 0.25 -10.29
C VAL A 124 0.16 0.53 -10.54
N VAL A 125 0.63 0.25 -11.76
CA VAL A 125 2.05 0.35 -12.12
C VAL A 125 2.58 1.77 -11.92
N HIS A 126 1.91 2.79 -12.49
CA HIS A 126 2.39 4.16 -12.38
C HIS A 126 2.31 4.72 -10.96
N LYS A 127 1.32 4.33 -10.15
CA LYS A 127 1.26 4.75 -8.74
C LYS A 127 2.34 4.11 -7.90
N VAL A 128 2.57 2.81 -8.07
CA VAL A 128 3.68 2.11 -7.39
C VAL A 128 5.01 2.76 -7.76
N ARG A 129 5.25 3.02 -9.06
CA ARG A 129 6.43 3.77 -9.51
C ARG A 129 6.54 5.12 -8.81
N TYR A 130 5.47 5.91 -8.81
CA TYR A 130 5.48 7.26 -8.22
C TYR A 130 5.78 7.25 -6.71
N ILE A 131 5.24 6.27 -5.98
CA ILE A 131 5.54 6.08 -4.56
C ILE A 131 7.01 5.70 -4.37
N LEU A 132 7.50 4.69 -5.09
CA LEU A 132 8.86 4.15 -4.89
C LEU A 132 9.96 5.01 -5.49
N GLU A 133 9.64 5.93 -6.40
CA GLU A 133 10.53 7.01 -6.83
C GLU A 133 10.86 7.95 -5.67
N ARG A 134 9.89 8.18 -4.77
CA ARG A 134 10.01 9.12 -3.65
C ARG A 134 10.41 8.43 -2.35
N CYS A 135 9.99 7.18 -2.14
CA CYS A 135 10.23 6.43 -0.91
C CYS A 135 11.21 5.28 -1.16
N ASP A 136 12.31 5.26 -0.40
CA ASP A 136 13.22 4.11 -0.35
C ASP A 136 12.72 3.04 0.63
N VAL A 137 11.86 2.14 0.13
CA VAL A 137 11.19 1.11 0.95
C VAL A 137 11.01 -0.19 0.17
N GLU A 138 10.99 -1.33 0.87
CA GLU A 138 10.60 -2.62 0.31
C GLU A 138 9.06 -2.69 0.19
N ALA A 139 8.54 -3.01 -0.99
CA ALA A 139 7.11 -2.98 -1.25
C ALA A 139 6.49 -4.35 -1.52
N VAL A 140 5.36 -4.62 -0.87
CA VAL A 140 4.42 -5.68 -1.25
C VAL A 140 3.25 -5.02 -1.96
N VAL A 141 3.11 -5.24 -3.27
CA VAL A 141 2.01 -4.67 -4.04
C VAL A 141 0.79 -5.58 -3.90
N VAL A 142 -0.32 -5.02 -3.42
CA VAL A 142 -1.60 -5.71 -3.30
C VAL A 142 -2.59 -5.04 -4.23
N SER A 143 -3.15 -5.76 -5.20
CA SER A 143 -4.01 -5.16 -6.21
C SER A 143 -5.21 -6.03 -6.56
N GLN A 144 -6.27 -5.38 -7.05
CA GLN A 144 -7.36 -6.09 -7.71
C GLN A 144 -6.93 -6.52 -9.12
N ALA A 145 -6.28 -5.62 -9.87
CA ALA A 145 -5.79 -5.90 -11.20
C ALA A 145 -4.65 -6.94 -11.15
N PRO A 146 -4.61 -7.90 -12.10
CA PRO A 146 -3.43 -8.72 -12.31
C PRO A 146 -2.27 -7.86 -12.82
N VAL A 147 -1.15 -7.92 -12.11
CA VAL A 147 0.14 -7.30 -12.46
C VAL A 147 1.26 -8.28 -12.16
N ASP A 148 2.37 -8.16 -12.86
CA ASP A 148 3.58 -8.96 -12.64
C ASP A 148 4.83 -8.08 -12.49
N PHE A 149 5.99 -8.69 -12.27
CA PHE A 149 7.24 -7.96 -12.11
C PHE A 149 7.72 -7.27 -13.40
N GLU A 150 7.38 -7.81 -14.57
CA GLU A 150 7.77 -7.19 -15.84
C GLU A 150 7.01 -5.89 -16.08
N ASP A 151 5.75 -5.81 -15.67
CA ASP A 151 4.96 -4.57 -15.73
C ASP A 151 5.64 -3.42 -15.00
N PHE A 152 6.16 -3.71 -13.81
CA PHE A 152 6.89 -2.73 -12.99
C PHE A 152 8.27 -2.40 -13.60
N ALA A 153 9.02 -3.42 -14.04
CA ALA A 153 10.33 -3.23 -14.63
C ALA A 153 10.29 -2.41 -15.94
N LYS A 154 9.25 -2.61 -16.78
CA LYS A 154 9.03 -1.81 -18.01
C LYS A 154 8.92 -0.31 -17.71
N GLU A 155 8.33 0.04 -16.55
CA GLU A 155 8.18 1.41 -16.08
C GLU A 155 9.36 1.92 -15.22
N GLY A 156 10.46 1.16 -15.16
CA GLY A 156 11.68 1.56 -14.45
C GLY A 156 11.65 1.31 -12.94
N VAL A 157 10.72 0.50 -12.45
CA VAL A 157 10.62 0.14 -11.03
C VAL A 157 11.55 -1.02 -10.73
N LYS A 158 12.40 -0.89 -9.71
CA LYS A 158 13.21 -2.01 -9.21
C LYS A 158 12.30 -3.10 -8.66
N THR A 159 12.59 -4.36 -8.99
CA THR A 159 11.83 -5.50 -8.46
C THR A 159 12.74 -6.64 -8.05
N ALA A 160 12.24 -7.53 -7.20
CA ALA A 160 13.01 -8.68 -6.69
C ALA A 160 13.35 -9.73 -7.76
N LEU A 161 12.55 -9.85 -8.83
CA LEU A 161 12.74 -10.90 -9.86
C LEU A 161 13.14 -10.36 -11.23
N VAL A 162 12.72 -9.14 -11.59
CA VAL A 162 12.98 -8.53 -12.90
C VAL A 162 13.51 -7.12 -12.69
N MET A 163 14.79 -6.91 -12.93
CA MET A 163 15.40 -5.58 -12.83
C MET A 163 15.24 -4.81 -14.15
N PRO A 164 14.86 -3.52 -14.10
CA PRO A 164 14.93 -2.66 -15.27
C PRO A 164 16.40 -2.47 -15.70
N PRO A 165 16.66 -2.15 -16.98
CA PRO A 165 17.99 -1.72 -17.41
C PRO A 165 18.52 -0.59 -16.53
N SER A 166 19.82 -0.59 -16.23
CA SER A 166 20.43 0.35 -15.28
C SER A 166 20.19 1.82 -15.63
N ASN A 167 20.16 2.16 -16.92
CA ASN A 167 19.86 3.50 -17.43
C ASN A 167 18.37 3.88 -17.43
N ARG A 168 17.48 2.96 -17.02
CA ARG A 168 16.02 3.15 -16.96
C ARG A 168 15.44 2.99 -15.55
N VAL A 169 16.29 2.74 -14.54
CA VAL A 169 15.86 2.70 -13.13
C VAL A 169 15.34 4.09 -12.73
N LYS A 170 14.10 4.14 -12.24
CA LYS A 170 13.43 5.36 -11.76
C LYS A 170 13.15 5.33 -10.25
N THR A 171 13.21 4.18 -9.60
CA THR A 171 12.79 4.04 -8.20
C THR A 171 13.94 3.89 -7.23
N ARG A 172 13.77 4.50 -6.04
CA ARG A 172 14.61 4.28 -4.86
C ARG A 172 14.19 3.00 -4.14
N GLY A 173 12.90 2.82 -3.92
CA GLY A 173 12.33 1.59 -3.37
C GLY A 173 12.26 0.43 -4.38
N THR A 174 11.86 -0.74 -3.88
CA THR A 174 11.87 -2.00 -4.65
C THR A 174 10.59 -2.80 -4.41
N VAL A 175 9.96 -3.32 -5.47
CA VAL A 175 8.84 -4.27 -5.36
C VAL A 175 9.36 -5.66 -5.05
N MET A 176 9.05 -6.17 -3.86
CA MET A 176 9.55 -7.44 -3.35
C MET A 176 8.56 -8.59 -3.56
N ALA A 177 7.26 -8.31 -3.53
CA ALA A 177 6.21 -9.30 -3.74
C ALA A 177 4.94 -8.65 -4.32
N ILE A 178 4.11 -9.46 -4.97
CA ILE A 178 2.86 -9.04 -5.60
C ILE A 178 1.76 -10.02 -5.17
N VAL A 179 0.62 -9.51 -4.74
CA VAL A 179 -0.61 -10.26 -4.47
C VAL A 179 -1.77 -9.62 -5.23
N SER A 180 -2.15 -10.25 -6.35
CA SER A 180 -3.27 -9.80 -7.19
C SER A 180 -4.59 -10.47 -6.79
N GLY A 181 -5.72 -9.90 -7.23
CA GLY A 181 -7.07 -10.43 -6.96
C GLY A 181 -7.69 -9.98 -5.62
N VAL A 182 -7.12 -8.97 -4.97
CA VAL A 182 -7.70 -8.37 -3.76
C VAL A 182 -8.66 -7.24 -4.15
N THR A 183 -9.97 -7.51 -4.07
CA THR A 183 -11.01 -6.58 -4.51
C THR A 183 -11.24 -5.45 -3.50
N ARG A 184 -11.26 -4.20 -4.02
CA ARG A 184 -11.56 -3.02 -3.20
C ARG A 184 -12.98 -3.10 -2.62
N GLY A 185 -13.15 -2.60 -1.39
CA GLY A 185 -14.46 -2.55 -0.73
C GLY A 185 -15.05 -3.88 -0.30
N GLN A 186 -14.30 -4.98 -0.47
CA GLN A 186 -14.70 -6.31 -0.03
C GLN A 186 -13.67 -6.85 0.97
N THR A 187 -14.11 -7.72 1.85
CA THR A 187 -13.19 -8.49 2.68
C THR A 187 -12.38 -9.42 1.77
N PRO A 188 -11.05 -9.42 1.81
CA PRO A 188 -10.25 -10.36 1.03
C PRO A 188 -10.60 -11.81 1.39
N THR A 189 -10.50 -12.73 0.43
CA THR A 189 -10.69 -14.16 0.71
C THR A 189 -9.61 -14.65 1.67
N ARG A 190 -9.87 -15.77 2.37
CA ARG A 190 -8.89 -16.37 3.29
C ARG A 190 -7.56 -16.67 2.58
N GLU A 191 -7.63 -17.19 1.36
CA GLU A 191 -6.47 -17.48 0.51
C GLU A 191 -5.66 -16.22 0.23
N LYS A 192 -6.30 -15.15 -0.24
CA LYS A 192 -5.60 -13.88 -0.52
C LYS A 192 -5.06 -13.22 0.73
N MET A 193 -5.76 -13.31 1.85
CA MET A 193 -5.23 -12.83 3.13
C MET A 193 -3.97 -13.61 3.54
N ALA A 194 -3.99 -14.93 3.39
CA ALA A 194 -2.84 -15.78 3.68
C ALA A 194 -1.64 -15.47 2.75
N GLU A 195 -1.87 -15.22 1.46
CA GLU A 195 -0.84 -14.78 0.52
C GLU A 195 -0.19 -13.46 0.96
N VAL A 196 -0.99 -12.45 1.34
CA VAL A 196 -0.47 -11.16 1.84
C VAL A 196 0.35 -11.36 3.10
N ILE A 197 -0.19 -12.10 4.08
CA ILE A 197 0.52 -12.40 5.34
C ILE A 197 1.84 -13.10 5.04
N HIS A 198 1.82 -14.13 4.20
CA HIS A 198 3.02 -14.90 3.87
C HIS A 198 4.09 -14.02 3.21
N ALA A 199 3.71 -13.19 2.24
CA ALA A 199 4.62 -12.27 1.57
C ALA A 199 5.30 -11.31 2.55
N VAL A 200 4.53 -10.72 3.47
CA VAL A 200 5.04 -9.78 4.47
C VAL A 200 5.93 -10.49 5.49
N MET A 201 5.45 -11.59 6.07
CA MET A 201 6.20 -12.32 7.10
C MET A 201 7.50 -12.92 6.57
N LYS A 202 7.55 -13.31 5.29
CA LYS A 202 8.80 -13.75 4.65
C LYS A 202 9.84 -12.63 4.63
N LEU A 203 9.44 -11.43 4.20
CA LEU A 203 10.34 -10.26 4.20
C LEU A 203 10.76 -9.86 5.61
N ILE A 204 9.87 -10.01 6.59
CA ILE A 204 10.22 -9.75 7.98
C ILE A 204 11.37 -10.64 8.43
N LYS A 205 11.27 -11.95 8.17
CA LYS A 205 12.25 -12.98 8.59
C LYS A 205 13.56 -12.96 7.81
N THR A 206 13.56 -12.62 6.53
CA THR A 206 14.78 -12.68 5.69
C THR A 206 15.89 -11.74 6.18
N LYS A 207 15.56 -10.71 6.97
CA LYS A 207 16.51 -9.73 7.49
C LYS A 207 16.94 -9.97 8.95
N GLU A 208 16.31 -10.90 9.66
CA GLU A 208 16.77 -11.36 10.98
C GLU A 208 17.93 -12.36 10.89
N ARG A 209 18.32 -12.74 9.66
CA ARG A 209 19.49 -13.55 9.32
C ARG A 209 20.58 -12.68 8.74
#